data_AF-A0A9D5IXU1-F1
#
_entry.id   AF-A0A9D5IXU1-F1
#
_cell.length_a   1.000
_cell.length_b   1.000
_cell.length_c   1.000
_cell.angle_alpha   90.00
_cell.angle_beta   90.00
_cell.angle_gamma   90.00
#
_symmetry.space_group_name_H-M   'P 1'
#
loop_
_entity.id
_entity.type
_entity.pdbx_description
1 polymer ?
#
loop_
_entity_poly.entity_id
_entity_poly.type
_entity_poly.pdbx_seq_one_letter_code
_entity_poly.pdbx_strand_id
1 'polypeptide(L)'
;MKKMSIFVMVLCIAMLVAVTNPVQAAPHSTFYFEKVCDGSVDPNICVIQNAAAPFAVLNGGTIEYFDHAYFQNPAGMVIESATVLVTASDGSQATGHVRWVKDRGYYTLLPGTGSLKNLHLIGKVATISWETMTFSVSGKYFFTP
;
A
#
# COMPACT_ATOMS: atom_id res chain seq x y z
N MET A 1 -3.48 -72.43 -9.46
CA MET A 1 -2.75 -71.29 -10.07
C MET A 1 -3.41 -70.00 -9.60
N LYS A 2 -2.84 -69.33 -8.58
CA LYS A 2 -3.33 -68.07 -8.00
C LYS A 2 -2.23 -67.03 -8.16
N LYS A 3 -2.37 -66.11 -9.12
CA LYS A 3 -1.55 -64.90 -9.28
C LYS A 3 -2.45 -63.79 -9.82
N MET A 4 -3.25 -63.16 -8.96
CA MET A 4 -3.79 -61.82 -9.19
C MET A 4 -3.32 -60.97 -8.02
N SER A 5 -2.09 -60.50 -8.21
CA SER A 5 -1.27 -59.80 -7.24
C SER A 5 -1.08 -58.39 -7.78
N ILE A 6 -1.48 -57.40 -6.98
CA ILE A 6 -0.78 -56.10 -6.89
C ILE A 6 -0.78 -55.29 -8.21
N PHE A 7 -1.94 -54.91 -8.73
CA PHE A 7 -1.99 -53.87 -9.77
C PHE A 7 -2.98 -52.72 -9.52
N VAL A 8 -3.82 -52.82 -8.49
CA VAL A 8 -4.88 -51.81 -8.25
C VAL A 8 -4.47 -50.74 -7.21
N MET A 9 -3.42 -50.98 -6.42
CA MET A 9 -3.05 -50.08 -5.31
C MET A 9 -2.01 -48.99 -5.64
N VAL A 10 -1.42 -49.02 -6.84
CA VAL A 10 -0.40 -48.03 -7.25
C VAL A 10 -1.02 -46.81 -7.95
N LEU A 11 -2.29 -46.87 -8.38
CA LEU A 11 -2.92 -45.77 -9.11
C LEU A 11 -3.49 -44.65 -8.21
N CYS A 12 -3.76 -44.90 -6.93
CA CYS A 12 -4.35 -43.89 -6.03
C CYS A 12 -3.32 -42.96 -5.36
N ILE A 13 -2.02 -43.29 -5.39
CA ILE A 13 -0.97 -42.44 -4.78
C ILE A 13 -0.37 -41.46 -5.80
N ALA A 14 -0.61 -41.66 -7.10
CA ALA A 14 -0.07 -40.80 -8.16
C ALA A 14 -0.88 -39.51 -8.44
N MET A 15 -2.05 -39.32 -7.82
CA MET A 15 -2.90 -38.13 -8.04
C MET A 15 -2.85 -37.08 -6.91
N LEU A 16 -1.87 -37.17 -6.01
CA LEU A 16 -1.63 -36.14 -4.99
C LEU A 16 -0.33 -35.37 -5.20
N VAL A 17 0.06 -35.15 -6.47
CA VAL A 17 0.94 -34.01 -6.76
C VAL A 17 0.03 -32.79 -6.77
N ALA A 18 -0.20 -32.24 -5.57
CA ALA A 18 -0.84 -30.96 -5.39
C ALA A 18 -0.17 -29.97 -6.35
N VAL A 19 -0.94 -29.49 -7.33
CA VAL A 19 -0.58 -28.36 -8.17
C VAL A 19 -0.59 -27.15 -7.24
N THR A 20 0.47 -27.00 -6.47
CA THR A 20 0.82 -25.71 -5.88
C THR A 20 1.26 -24.88 -7.07
N ASN A 21 0.31 -24.21 -7.72
CA ASN A 21 0.67 -23.08 -8.55
C ASN A 21 1.48 -22.19 -7.61
N PRO A 22 2.77 -21.91 -7.88
CA PRO A 22 3.43 -20.85 -7.15
C PRO A 22 2.53 -19.64 -7.33
N VAL A 23 2.01 -19.08 -6.24
CA VAL A 23 1.35 -17.78 -6.27
C VAL A 23 2.45 -16.83 -6.67
N GLN A 24 2.62 -16.69 -7.99
CA GLN A 24 3.59 -15.79 -8.56
C GLN A 24 3.07 -14.41 -8.22
N ALA A 25 3.76 -13.76 -7.27
CA ALA A 25 3.48 -12.37 -6.92
C ALA A 25 3.39 -11.59 -8.24
N ALA A 26 2.24 -10.93 -8.47
CA ALA A 26 2.04 -10.15 -9.67
C ALA A 26 3.21 -9.17 -9.85
N PRO A 27 3.74 -8.98 -11.07
CA PRO A 27 4.86 -8.08 -11.29
C PRO A 27 4.53 -6.70 -10.74
N HIS A 28 5.44 -6.15 -9.93
CA HIS A 28 5.23 -4.88 -9.25
C HIS A 28 5.10 -3.77 -10.29
N SER A 29 3.95 -3.12 -10.34
CA SER A 29 3.71 -1.96 -11.20
C SER A 29 3.96 -0.67 -10.40
N THR A 30 4.24 0.45 -11.07
CA THR A 30 4.57 1.71 -10.39
C THR A 30 3.34 2.57 -10.15
N PHE A 31 3.32 3.33 -9.05
CA PHE A 31 2.28 4.33 -8.79
C PHE A 31 2.88 5.72 -8.51
N TYR A 32 2.07 6.74 -8.73
CA TYR A 32 2.35 8.13 -8.39
C TYR A 32 1.05 8.86 -8.04
N PHE A 33 1.07 9.62 -6.94
CA PHE A 33 0.08 10.65 -6.69
C PHE A 33 0.65 11.85 -5.92
N GLU A 34 -0.03 13.00 -6.00
CA GLU A 34 0.27 14.20 -5.24
C GLU A 34 -0.81 14.47 -4.20
N LYS A 35 -0.38 14.99 -3.05
CA LYS A 35 -1.24 15.44 -1.97
C LYS A 35 -0.87 16.85 -1.52
N VAL A 36 -1.85 17.58 -1.01
CA VAL A 36 -1.68 18.91 -0.41
C VAL A 36 -2.14 18.89 1.04
N CYS A 37 -1.29 19.39 1.93
CA CYS A 37 -1.48 19.38 3.38
C CYS A 37 -1.42 20.82 3.92
N ASP A 38 -2.29 21.70 3.43
CA ASP A 38 -2.26 23.14 3.76
C ASP A 38 -2.88 23.48 5.12
N GLY A 39 -3.45 22.50 5.82
CA GLY A 39 -4.04 22.65 7.14
C GLY A 39 -5.31 23.51 7.19
N SER A 40 -5.91 23.81 6.03
CA SER A 40 -7.08 24.70 5.94
C SER A 40 -8.35 24.13 6.59
N VAL A 41 -8.47 22.80 6.65
CA VAL A 41 -9.59 22.08 7.29
C VAL A 41 -9.14 21.44 8.61
N ASP A 42 -8.06 20.66 8.56
CA ASP A 42 -7.44 20.00 9.71
C ASP A 42 -5.94 19.85 9.41
N PRO A 43 -5.03 20.18 10.35
CA PRO A 43 -3.59 19.99 10.15
C PRO A 43 -3.17 18.53 9.92
N ASN A 44 -4.01 17.56 10.28
CA ASN A 44 -3.78 16.13 10.10
C ASN A 44 -4.48 15.56 8.86
N ILE A 45 -5.06 16.39 7.99
CA ILE A 45 -5.71 15.94 6.75
C ILE A 45 -5.00 16.55 5.55
N CYS A 46 -4.68 15.70 4.57
CA CYS A 46 -4.23 16.12 3.25
C CYS A 46 -5.24 15.69 2.19
N VAL A 47 -5.41 16.50 1.14
CA VAL A 47 -6.23 16.17 -0.03
C VAL A 47 -5.35 15.62 -1.15
N ILE A 48 -5.76 14.53 -1.78
CA ILE A 48 -5.09 13.96 -2.95
C ILE A 48 -5.58 14.70 -4.20
N GLN A 49 -4.68 15.38 -4.90
CA GLN A 49 -5.04 16.24 -6.03
C GLN A 49 -4.79 15.59 -7.39
N ASN A 50 -3.68 14.86 -7.54
CA ASN A 50 -3.27 14.30 -8.82
C ASN A 50 -2.81 12.86 -8.64
N ALA A 51 -3.67 11.89 -8.92
CA ALA A 51 -3.39 10.47 -8.94
C ALA A 51 -3.57 9.94 -10.37
N ALA A 52 -2.52 9.32 -10.91
CA ALA A 52 -2.55 8.72 -12.23
C ALA A 52 -3.24 7.34 -12.22
N ALA A 53 -3.70 6.89 -13.39
CA ALA A 53 -4.21 5.53 -13.55
C ALA A 53 -3.18 4.48 -13.09
N PRO A 54 -3.61 3.37 -12.45
CA PRO A 54 -5.00 2.97 -12.18
C PRO A 54 -5.64 3.61 -10.94
N PHE A 55 -4.96 4.55 -10.27
CA PHE A 55 -5.38 5.12 -8.98
C PHE A 55 -6.17 6.42 -9.09
N ALA A 56 -6.80 6.68 -10.25
CA ALA A 56 -7.57 7.91 -10.47
C ALA A 56 -8.72 8.08 -9.46
N VAL A 57 -9.21 6.99 -8.86
CA VAL A 57 -10.22 7.01 -7.78
C VAL A 57 -9.75 7.73 -6.51
N LEU A 58 -8.43 7.90 -6.34
CA LEU A 58 -7.88 8.66 -5.21
C LEU A 58 -8.02 10.18 -5.41
N ASN A 59 -8.24 10.68 -6.63
CA ASN A 59 -8.39 12.12 -6.87
C ASN A 59 -9.59 12.68 -6.09
N GLY A 60 -9.37 13.76 -5.33
CA GLY A 60 -10.37 14.34 -4.43
C GLY A 60 -10.56 13.59 -3.12
N GLY A 61 -9.88 12.45 -2.93
CA GLY A 61 -9.83 11.73 -1.66
C GLY A 61 -8.93 12.41 -0.62
N THR A 62 -8.86 11.82 0.57
CA THR A 62 -8.09 12.35 1.69
C THR A 62 -7.11 11.34 2.26
N ILE A 63 -6.08 11.86 2.91
CA ILE A 63 -5.17 11.11 3.79
C ILE A 63 -5.19 11.78 5.15
N GLU A 64 -5.68 11.06 6.15
CA GLU A 64 -5.70 11.48 7.54
C GLU A 64 -4.57 10.80 8.31
N TYR A 65 -3.89 11.54 9.18
CA TYR A 65 -2.75 11.06 9.97
C TYR A 65 -3.16 10.92 11.44
N PHE A 66 -2.74 9.81 12.06
CA PHE A 66 -3.02 9.50 13.47
C PHE A 66 -1.77 8.91 14.13
N ASP A 67 -1.84 8.76 15.46
CA ASP A 67 -0.83 8.07 16.27
C ASP A 67 0.60 8.58 16.03
N HIS A 68 0.76 9.90 15.93
CA HIS A 68 2.04 10.49 15.61
C HIS A 68 3.07 10.19 16.71
N ALA A 69 4.18 9.59 16.31
CA ALA A 69 5.37 9.41 17.13
C ALA A 69 6.50 10.29 16.58
N TYR A 70 6.90 11.29 17.36
CA TYR A 70 7.96 12.24 17.04
C TYR A 70 9.22 11.93 17.83
N PHE A 71 10.36 11.91 17.13
CA PHE A 71 11.68 11.74 17.72
C PHE A 71 12.68 12.68 17.07
N GLN A 72 13.42 13.44 17.87
CA GLN A 72 14.53 14.25 17.41
C GLN A 72 15.84 13.64 17.90
N ASN A 73 16.76 13.34 16.99
CA ASN A 73 18.08 12.83 17.38
C ASN A 73 18.98 13.98 17.90
N PRO A 74 20.12 13.66 18.56
CA PRO A 74 21.05 14.69 19.05
C PRO A 74 21.63 15.63 17.97
N ALA A 75 21.56 15.24 16.69
CA ALA A 75 21.98 16.06 15.55
C ALA A 75 20.86 16.99 15.02
N GLY A 76 19.69 17.02 15.69
CA GLY A 76 18.56 17.86 15.30
C GLY A 76 17.68 17.30 14.19
N MET A 77 17.89 16.06 13.77
CA MET A 77 17.08 15.42 12.74
C MET A 77 15.76 14.93 13.35
N VAL A 78 14.65 15.41 12.79
CA VAL A 78 13.31 14.97 13.14
C VAL A 78 12.94 13.71 12.36
N ILE A 79 12.53 12.70 13.11
CA ILE A 79 11.92 11.46 12.62
C ILE A 79 10.49 11.47 13.13
N GLU A 80 9.56 11.28 12.21
CA GLU A 80 8.14 11.17 12.52
C GLU A 80 7.61 9.85 11.97
N SER A 81 6.65 9.27 12.67
CA SER A 81 5.99 8.03 12.29
C SER A 81 4.50 8.19 12.58
N ALA A 82 3.64 7.87 11.64
CA ALA A 82 2.19 8.03 11.79
C ALA A 82 1.42 6.92 11.07
N THR A 83 0.30 6.52 11.65
CA THR A 83 -0.72 5.72 10.97
C THR A 83 -1.47 6.62 9.99
N VAL A 84 -1.82 6.11 8.81
CA VAL A 84 -2.64 6.86 7.86
C VAL A 84 -3.94 6.15 7.53
N LEU A 85 -5.04 6.90 7.41
CA LEU A 85 -6.27 6.45 6.76
C LEU A 85 -6.39 7.17 5.42
N VAL A 86 -6.43 6.41 4.34
CA VAL A 86 -6.74 6.91 3.00
C VAL A 86 -8.22 6.68 2.75
N THR A 87 -8.95 7.75 2.42
CA THR A 87 -10.32 7.67 1.94
C THR A 87 -10.36 8.12 0.49
N ALA A 88 -10.68 7.22 -0.43
CA ALA A 88 -10.85 7.53 -1.84
C ALA A 88 -12.13 8.35 -2.08
N SER A 89 -12.27 8.96 -3.26
CA SER A 89 -13.44 9.79 -3.58
C SER A 89 -14.75 8.99 -3.68
N ASP A 90 -14.66 7.67 -3.90
CA ASP A 90 -15.81 6.76 -3.87
C ASP A 90 -16.17 6.24 -2.47
N GLY A 91 -15.48 6.74 -1.43
CA GLY A 91 -15.67 6.34 -0.03
C GLY A 91 -14.93 5.06 0.38
N SER A 92 -14.17 4.43 -0.51
CA SER A 92 -13.31 3.30 -0.18
C SER A 92 -12.20 3.71 0.78
N GLN A 93 -11.86 2.85 1.73
CA GLN A 93 -10.92 3.18 2.79
C GLN A 93 -9.79 2.16 2.88
N ALA A 94 -8.57 2.63 3.17
CA ALA A 94 -7.41 1.80 3.40
C ALA A 94 -6.52 2.39 4.49
N THR A 95 -5.97 1.55 5.36
CA THR A 95 -5.03 1.98 6.40
C THR A 95 -3.60 1.70 5.98
N GLY A 96 -2.69 2.57 6.37
CA GLY A 96 -1.28 2.48 6.04
C GLY A 96 -0.38 3.05 7.12
N HIS A 97 0.87 3.25 6.75
CA HIS A 97 1.85 3.86 7.63
C HIS A 97 2.78 4.78 6.85
N VAL A 98 3.16 5.89 7.48
CA VAL A 98 4.21 6.78 6.97
C VAL A 98 5.30 6.93 8.01
N ARG A 99 6.55 6.96 7.55
CA ARG A 99 7.69 7.33 8.38
C ARG A 99 8.53 8.36 7.67
N TRP A 100 8.67 9.53 8.28
CA TRP A 100 9.44 10.65 7.78
C TRP A 100 10.82 10.73 8.43
N VAL A 101 11.79 11.15 7.64
CA VAL A 101 13.10 11.60 8.08
C VAL A 101 13.35 12.90 7.32
N LYS A 102 13.23 14.03 8.03
CA LYS A 102 13.31 15.37 7.42
C LYS A 102 12.26 15.56 6.30
N ASP A 103 12.68 15.75 5.05
CA ASP A 103 11.86 16.10 3.88
C ASP A 103 11.41 14.88 3.05
N ARG A 104 11.72 13.68 3.53
CA ARG A 104 11.47 12.42 2.81
C ARG A 104 10.90 11.39 3.75
N GLY A 105 10.08 10.49 3.22
CA GLY A 105 9.50 9.41 4.01
C GLY A 105 9.33 8.12 3.24
N TYR A 106 9.07 7.05 3.98
CA TYR A 106 8.57 5.79 3.47
C TYR A 106 7.07 5.72 3.70
N TYR A 107 6.37 5.11 2.75
CA TYR A 107 4.93 5.01 2.76
C TYR A 107 4.51 3.57 2.48
N THR A 108 3.56 3.07 3.26
CA THR A 108 2.87 1.82 2.99
C THR A 108 1.37 2.04 3.05
N LEU A 109 0.64 1.32 2.20
CA LEU A 109 -0.81 1.21 2.27
C LEU A 109 -1.17 -0.27 2.21
N LEU A 110 -2.00 -0.71 3.14
CA LEU A 110 -2.53 -2.07 3.20
C LEU A 110 -3.87 -2.13 2.43
N PRO A 111 -4.32 -3.34 2.06
CA PRO A 111 -5.61 -3.52 1.40
C PRO A 111 -6.73 -2.92 2.20
N GLY A 112 -7.60 -2.23 1.47
CA GLY A 112 -8.75 -1.56 2.02
C GLY A 112 -10.07 -2.22 1.66
N THR A 113 -11.08 -1.37 1.56
CA THR A 113 -12.43 -1.69 1.09
C THR A 113 -12.64 -1.18 -0.33
N GLY A 114 -13.76 -1.57 -0.96
CA GLY A 114 -14.19 -1.01 -2.25
C GLY A 114 -13.13 -1.07 -3.36
N SER A 115 -12.85 0.08 -4.00
CA SER A 115 -11.85 0.22 -5.05
C SER A 115 -10.39 0.08 -4.57
N LEU A 116 -10.17 0.17 -3.26
CA LEU A 116 -8.87 -0.06 -2.61
C LEU A 116 -8.75 -1.50 -2.08
N LYS A 117 -9.75 -2.35 -2.31
CA LYS A 117 -9.68 -3.76 -1.96
C LYS A 117 -8.47 -4.39 -2.67
N ASN A 118 -7.77 -5.25 -1.93
CA ASN A 118 -6.62 -6.02 -2.41
C ASN A 118 -5.40 -5.16 -2.81
N LEU A 119 -5.48 -3.84 -2.77
CA LEU A 119 -4.39 -2.96 -3.16
C LEU A 119 -3.36 -2.83 -2.05
N HIS A 120 -2.12 -3.16 -2.37
CA HIS A 120 -0.96 -2.82 -1.54
C HIS A 120 -0.11 -1.76 -2.23
N LEU A 121 0.29 -0.73 -1.49
CA LEU A 121 1.27 0.26 -1.93
C LEU A 121 2.49 0.22 -1.03
N ILE A 122 3.69 0.29 -1.62
CA ILE A 122 4.95 0.50 -0.91
C ILE A 122 5.74 1.53 -1.68
N GLY A 123 6.09 2.64 -1.03
CA GLY A 123 6.68 3.77 -1.72
C GLY A 123 7.41 4.74 -0.81
N LYS A 124 7.62 5.92 -1.35
CA LYS A 124 8.26 7.05 -0.70
C LYS A 124 7.37 8.27 -0.79
N VAL A 125 7.51 9.15 0.18
CA VAL A 125 6.95 10.49 0.15
C VAL A 125 8.09 11.48 0.03
N ALA A 126 7.92 12.52 -0.78
CA ALA A 126 8.90 13.60 -0.91
C ALA A 126 8.19 14.94 -1.11
N THR A 127 8.73 16.00 -0.50
CA THR A 127 8.23 17.36 -0.70
C THR A 127 8.43 17.81 -2.14
N ILE A 128 7.37 18.34 -2.75
CA ILE A 128 7.42 19.09 -4.02
C ILE A 128 7.59 20.58 -3.71
N SER A 129 6.77 21.12 -2.81
CA SER A 129 6.78 22.53 -2.44
C SER A 129 6.37 22.71 -0.98
N TRP A 130 7.18 23.42 -0.20
CA TRP A 130 6.83 23.80 1.17
C TRP A 130 5.88 24.99 1.22
N GLU A 131 5.90 25.86 0.21
CA GLU A 131 5.01 27.03 0.13
C GLU A 131 3.54 26.60 -0.02
N THR A 132 3.31 25.59 -0.84
CA THR A 132 1.97 25.04 -1.11
C THR A 132 1.69 23.75 -0.34
N MET A 133 2.61 23.34 0.55
CA MET A 133 2.53 22.10 1.31
C MET A 133 2.18 20.88 0.42
N THR A 134 2.83 20.80 -0.75
CA THR A 134 2.58 19.78 -1.76
C THR A 134 3.64 18.69 -1.70
N PHE A 135 3.20 17.43 -1.72
CA PHE A 135 4.06 16.27 -1.60
C PHE A 135 3.72 15.23 -2.67
N SER A 136 4.75 14.58 -3.19
CA SER A 136 4.61 13.41 -4.06
C SER A 136 4.64 12.13 -3.23
N VAL A 137 3.83 11.15 -3.60
CA VAL A 137 3.92 9.77 -3.14
C VAL A 137 4.10 8.87 -4.35
N SER A 138 5.16 8.07 -4.35
CA SER A 138 5.47 7.19 -5.49
C SER A 138 6.12 5.90 -5.05
N GLY A 139 5.96 4.85 -5.84
CA GLY A 139 6.55 3.56 -5.50
C GLY A 139 6.00 2.43 -6.33
N LYS A 140 5.85 1.27 -5.69
CA LYS A 140 5.36 0.03 -6.26
C LYS A 140 4.01 -0.33 -5.67
N TYR A 141 3.17 -0.94 -6.50
CA TYR A 141 1.93 -1.55 -6.06
C TYR A 141 1.84 -3.00 -6.50
N PHE A 142 1.02 -3.77 -5.78
CA PHE A 142 0.61 -5.11 -6.15
C PHE A 142 -0.78 -5.39 -5.61
N PHE A 143 -1.48 -6.35 -6.21
CA PHE A 143 -2.77 -6.83 -5.74
C PHE A 143 -2.60 -8.20 -5.09
N THR A 144 -3.13 -8.38 -3.87
CA THR A 144 -3.24 -9.70 -3.24
C THR A 144 -4.58 -10.33 -3.57
N PRO A 145 -4.65 -11.61 -3.96
CA PRO A 145 -5.92 -12.31 -4.23
C PRO A 145 -6.91 -12.25 -3.06
#